data_AF-A0ABD5V8S9-F1
#
_entry.id   AF-A0ABD5V8S9-F1
#
_cell.length_a   1.000
_cell.length_b   1.000
_cell.length_c   1.000
_cell.angle_alpha   90.00
_cell.angle_beta   90.00
_cell.angle_gamma   90.00
#
_symmetry.space_group_name_H-M   'P 1'
#
loop_
_entity.id
_entity.type
_entity.pdbx_description
1 polymer ?
#
loop_
_entity_poly.entity_id
_entity_poly.type
_entity_poly.pdbx_seq_one_letter_code
_entity_poly.pdbx_strand_id
1 'polypeptide(L)' 'MSEKKTEACGRCGITTVVDAAGSDRDVLGEGRIEVEEDRLRRTSLHHVAAGRAKGWFDSLGERLIYGR' A
#
# COMPACT_ATOMS: atom_id res chain seq x y z
N MET A 1 7.00 12.83 -4.55
CA MET A 1 6.46 12.71 -3.19
C MET A 1 5.06 12.10 -3.30
N SER A 2 4.88 10.85 -2.84
CA SER A 2 3.60 10.16 -2.94
C SER A 2 2.74 10.58 -1.74
N GLU A 3 1.78 11.46 -1.98
CA GLU A 3 0.85 11.94 -0.95
C GLU A 3 -0.17 10.81 -0.66
N LYS A 4 0.17 9.92 0.28
CA LYS A 4 -0.70 8.85 0.75
C LYS A 4 -1.73 9.46 1.69
N LYS A 5 -2.97 9.62 1.20
CA LYS A 5 -3.99 10.47 1.82
C LYS A 5 -4.53 9.99 3.18
N THR A 6 -4.34 8.73 3.56
CA THR A 6 -4.75 8.22 4.89
C THR A 6 -4.06 6.88 5.14
N GLU A 7 -3.26 6.77 6.19
CA GLU A 7 -2.70 5.50 6.67
C GLU A 7 -3.47 5.05 7.91
N ALA A 8 -3.61 3.74 8.13
CA ALA A 8 -4.22 3.21 9.35
C ALA A 8 -3.40 3.64 10.58
N CYS A 9 -4.09 4.03 11.67
CA CYS A 9 -3.46 4.43 12.93
C CYS A 9 -2.45 3.36 13.38
N GLY A 10 -1.16 3.72 13.44
CA GLY A 10 -0.04 2.83 13.80
C GLY A 10 0.93 2.53 12.67
N ARG A 11 0.59 2.80 11.41
CA ARG A 11 1.45 2.51 10.26
C ARG A 11 2.52 3.58 10.00
N CYS A 12 2.30 4.81 10.46
CA CYS A 12 3.29 5.91 10.40
C CYS A 12 4.63 5.55 11.07
N GLY A 13 4.60 4.74 12.13
CA GLY A 13 5.82 4.28 12.81
C GLY A 13 6.67 3.36 11.94
N ILE A 14 6.04 2.45 11.20
CA ILE A 14 6.73 1.51 10.30
C ILE A 14 7.24 2.23 9.04
N THR A 15 6.46 3.14 8.46
CA THR A 15 6.88 3.87 7.25
C THR A 15 8.07 4.78 7.52
N THR A 16 8.14 5.38 8.70
CA THR A 16 9.26 6.24 9.12
C THR A 16 10.56 5.44 9.25
N VAL A 17 10.50 4.21 9.78
CA VAL A 17 11.68 3.34 9.88
C VAL A 17 12.19 2.93 8.50
N VAL A 18 11.28 2.64 7.56
CA VAL A 18 11.65 2.28 6.18
C VAL A 18 12.23 3.47 5.41
N ASP A 19 11.71 4.68 5.61
CA ASP A 19 12.21 5.91 4.98
C ASP A 19 13.57 6.35 5.56
N ALA A 20 13.75 6.23 6.89
CA ALA A 20 14.99 6.55 7.58
C ALA A 20 16.12 5.52 7.36
N ALA A 21 15.78 4.25 7.07
CA ALA A 21 16.77 3.22 6.79
C ALA A 21 17.52 3.42 5.47
N GLY A 22 16.96 4.22 4.54
CA GLY A 22 17.53 4.50 3.23
C GLY A 22 17.61 3.28 2.31
N SER A 23 17.28 3.43 1.04
CA SER A 23 17.38 2.36 0.02
C SER A 23 18.80 1.83 -0.25
N ASP A 24 19.82 2.33 0.45
CA ASP A 24 21.24 2.07 0.20
C ASP A 24 21.75 0.80 0.89
N ARG A 25 21.04 0.32 1.92
CA ARG A 25 21.29 -1.00 2.52
C ARG A 25 20.33 -1.99 1.87
N ASP A 26 20.81 -2.83 0.96
CA ASP A 26 20.01 -3.95 0.44
C ASP A 26 19.78 -4.98 1.55
N VAL A 27 18.77 -4.73 2.40
CA VAL A 27 18.43 -5.53 3.58
C VAL A 27 18.02 -6.96 3.21
N LEU A 28 17.73 -7.20 1.93
CA LEU A 28 17.28 -8.47 1.39
C LEU A 28 18.40 -9.25 0.68
N GLY A 29 19.49 -8.56 0.29
CA GLY A 29 20.67 -9.14 -0.36
C GLY A 29 20.35 -10.20 -1.43
N GLU A 30 21.16 -11.27 -1.43
CA GLU A 30 21.05 -12.46 -2.29
C GLU A 30 19.85 -13.39 -1.97
N GLY A 31 19.02 -13.05 -0.98
CA GLY A 31 17.79 -13.75 -0.61
C GLY A 31 16.53 -13.23 -1.32
N ARG A 32 16.68 -12.33 -2.30
CA ARG A 32 15.55 -11.73 -3.01
C ARG A 32 14.83 -12.76 -3.87
N ILE A 33 13.59 -13.05 -3.52
CA ILE A 33 12.66 -13.77 -4.42
C ILE A 33 12.22 -12.76 -5.48
N GLU A 34 12.97 -12.67 -6.58
CA GLU A 34 12.57 -11.88 -7.74
C GLU A 34 11.38 -12.57 -8.42
N VAL A 35 10.19 -12.04 -8.19
CA VAL A 35 9.00 -12.47 -8.89
C VAL A 35 8.79 -11.54 -10.07
N GLU A 36 8.66 -12.11 -11.27
CA GLU A 36 8.34 -11.35 -12.46
C GLU A 36 7.07 -10.51 -12.25
N GLU A 37 7.13 -9.21 -12.56
CA GLU A 37 6.07 -8.25 -12.23
C GLU A 37 4.70 -8.67 -12.79
N ASP A 38 4.70 -9.27 -13.98
CA ASP A 38 3.49 -9.79 -14.63
C ASP A 38 2.85 -10.94 -13.84
N ARG A 39 3.65 -11.80 -13.21
CA ARG A 39 3.18 -12.90 -12.36
C ARG A 39 2.60 -12.38 -11.05
N LEU A 40 3.22 -11.34 -10.48
CA LEU A 40 2.72 -10.60 -9.31
C LEU A 40 1.38 -9.92 -9.62
N ARG A 41 1.28 -9.22 -10.76
CA ARG A 41 0.05 -8.55 -11.22
C ARG A 41 -1.09 -9.53 -11.46
N ARG A 42 -0.84 -10.66 -12.13
CA ARG A 42 -1.86 -11.69 -12.37
C ARG A 42 -2.39 -12.29 -11.08
N THR A 43 -1.50 -12.63 -10.15
CA THR A 43 -1.90 -13.21 -8.87
C THR A 43 -2.64 -12.21 -8.01
N SER A 44 -2.29 -10.92 -8.08
CA SER A 44 -2.90 -9.85 -7.27
C SER A 44 -4.16 -9.22 -7.87
N LEU A 45 -4.71 -9.72 -8.98
CA LEU A 45 -5.92 -9.16 -9.60
C LEU A 45 -7.10 -9.08 -8.61
N HIS A 46 -7.28 -10.12 -7.77
CA HIS A 46 -8.29 -10.13 -6.71
C HIS A 46 -8.05 -9.03 -5.68
N HIS A 47 -6.79 -8.76 -5.34
CA HIS A 47 -6.40 -7.73 -4.39
C HIS A 47 -6.60 -6.32 -4.98
N VAL A 48 -6.34 -6.12 -6.27
CA VAL A 48 -6.64 -4.87 -6.99
C VAL A 48 -8.15 -4.61 -7.03
N ALA A 49 -8.94 -5.64 -7.33
CA ALA A 49 -10.40 -5.54 -7.32
C ALA A 49 -10.95 -5.21 -5.92
N ALA A 50 -10.45 -5.90 -4.88
CA ALA A 50 -10.80 -5.64 -3.49
C ALA A 50 -10.42 -4.21 -3.07
N GLY A 51 -9.24 -3.71 -3.48
CA GLY A 51 -8.82 -2.33 -3.22
C GLY A 51 -9.74 -1.29 -3.86
N ARG A 52 -10.22 -1.53 -5.09
CA ARG A 52 -11.21 -0.67 -5.75
C ARG A 52 -12.56 -0.70 -5.03
N ALA A 53 -13.04 -1.88 -4.67
CA ALA A 53 -14.29 -2.03 -3.92
C ALA A 53 -14.22 -1.30 -2.57
N LYS A 54 -13.12 -1.47 -1.82
CA LYS A 54 -12.86 -0.74 -0.58
C LYS A 54 -12.92 0.78 -0.81
N GLY A 55 -12.22 1.30 -1.82
CA GLY A 55 -12.22 2.75 -2.09
C GLY A 55 -13.62 3.30 -2.39
N TRP A 56 -14.47 2.51 -3.05
CA TRP A 56 -15.87 2.86 -3.25
C TRP A 56 -16.68 2.89 -1.94
N PHE A 57 -16.50 1.89 -1.06
CA PHE A 57 -17.13 1.89 0.26
C PHE A 57 -16.64 3.03 1.15
N ASP A 58 -15.34 3.32 1.14
CA ASP A 58 -14.76 4.44 1.88
C ASP A 58 -15.37 5.77 1.40
N SER A 59 -15.51 5.98 0.09
CA SER A 59 -16.16 7.17 -0.47
C SER A 59 -17.65 7.27 -0.11
N LEU A 60 -18.38 6.15 -0.09
CA LEU A 60 -19.77 6.16 0.38
C LEU A 60 -19.87 6.48 1.87
N GLY A 61 -18.98 5.90 2.68
CA GLY A 61 -18.90 6.17 4.11
C GLY A 61 -18.57 7.64 4.39
N GLU A 62 -17.60 8.21 3.68
CA GLU A 62 -17.25 9.62 3.80
C GLU A 62 -18.42 10.53 3.43
N ARG A 63 -19.14 10.22 2.34
CA ARG A 63 -20.31 11.01 1.95
C ARG A 63 -21.46 10.91 2.95
N LEU A 64 -21.66 9.73 3.53
CA LEU A 64 -22.74 9.49 4.49
C LEU A 64 -22.45 10.11 5.87
N ILE A 65 -21.20 10.02 6.34
CA ILE A 65 -20.80 10.54 7.65
C ILE A 65 -20.49 12.05 7.59
N TYR A 66 -19.77 12.50 6.57
CA TYR A 66 -19.25 13.86 6.47
C TYR A 66 -19.96 14.74 5.45
N GLY A 67 -20.90 14.20 4.66
CA GLY A 67 -21.71 14.97 3.71
C GLY A 67 -20.96 15.50 2.49
N ARG A 68 -19.76 14.97 2.20
CA ARG A 68 -18.91 15.39 1.07
C ARG A 68 -18.93 14.38 -0.07
#